data_AF-A0A9D6GPF9-F1
#
_entry.id   AF-A0A9D6GPF9-F1
#
_cell.length_a   1.000
_cell.length_b   1.000
_cell.length_c   1.000
_cell.angle_alpha   90.00
_cell.angle_beta   90.00
_cell.angle_gamma   90.00
#
_symmetry.space_group_name_H-M   'P 1'
#
loop_
_entity.id
_entity.type
_entity.pdbx_description
1 polymer ?
#
loop_
_entity_poly.entity_id
_entity_poly.type
_entity_poly.pdbx_seq_one_letter_code
_entity_poly.pdbx_strand_id
1 'polypeptide(L)'
;MKRAIIIAAITGLSALVATRLLAADGQAIILPGTAATTLAQEQAALKAARRQSDEARDRSARLEQQAGAARDDAEQARRRAAALAARIQQAEADIEAAQARIAIIARMQRAQAERLAVKQEPVVRLTAALQMMARRPLALALVQPGSVTDAVHMRAVLGQVLPVIQQRTARLRAELDASRALR
;
A
#
# COMPACT_ATOMS: atom_id res chain seq x y z
N MET A 1 54.72 44.14 -23.59
CA MET A 1 54.66 44.09 -22.10
C MET A 1 53.18 44.23 -21.74
N LYS A 2 52.44 43.36 -21.04
CA LYS A 2 52.66 42.44 -19.91
C LYS A 2 51.68 41.24 -20.09
N ARG A 3 52.17 40.00 -20.23
CA ARG A 3 52.16 38.88 -19.25
C ARG A 3 50.81 38.52 -18.62
N ALA A 4 50.43 37.27 -18.85
CA ALA A 4 49.35 36.48 -18.26
C ALA A 4 49.41 36.38 -16.73
N ILE A 5 48.28 36.01 -16.10
CA ILE A 5 48.19 35.01 -15.02
C ILE A 5 46.72 34.54 -14.92
N ILE A 6 46.55 33.23 -15.09
CA ILE A 6 45.39 32.43 -14.69
C ILE A 6 45.48 32.23 -13.17
N ILE A 7 44.40 32.53 -12.44
CA ILE A 7 44.17 31.91 -11.12
C ILE A 7 42.73 31.41 -11.10
N ALA A 8 42.63 30.09 -11.17
CA ALA A 8 41.48 29.33 -10.71
C ALA A 8 41.37 29.48 -9.19
N ALA A 9 40.18 29.78 -8.68
CA ALA A 9 39.85 29.64 -7.27
C ALA A 9 38.65 28.73 -7.13
N ILE A 10 38.97 27.48 -6.84
CA ILE A 10 38.09 26.46 -6.26
C ILE A 10 37.63 26.97 -4.88
N THR A 11 36.33 27.12 -4.71
CA THR A 11 35.62 27.07 -3.42
C THR A 11 34.31 26.35 -3.74
N GLY A 12 34.02 25.14 -3.25
CA GLY A 12 34.35 24.60 -1.95
C GLY A 12 33.20 24.93 -1.00
N LEU A 13 32.17 24.07 -1.01
CA LEU A 13 31.26 23.77 0.09
C LEU A 13 30.65 24.96 0.85
N SER A 14 29.37 25.24 0.58
CA SER A 14 28.49 25.86 1.58
C SER A 14 27.08 25.29 1.42
N ALA A 15 26.78 24.32 2.28
CA ALA A 15 25.42 23.94 2.61
C ALA A 15 24.73 25.14 3.24
N LEU A 16 23.97 25.89 2.43
CA LEU A 16 23.01 26.86 2.93
C LEU A 16 21.65 26.16 2.99
N VAL A 17 21.39 25.61 4.18
CA VAL A 17 20.03 25.40 4.67
C VAL A 17 19.39 26.79 4.74
N ALA A 18 18.72 27.19 3.66
CA ALA A 18 17.85 28.34 3.65
C ALA A 18 16.50 27.90 4.21
N THR A 19 16.36 27.94 5.53
CA THR A 19 15.07 27.97 6.22
C THR A 19 14.36 29.27 5.82
N ARG A 20 13.71 29.26 4.66
CA ARG A 20 12.71 30.26 4.29
C ARG A 20 11.40 29.83 4.92
N LEU A 21 11.15 30.33 6.13
CA LEU A 21 9.83 30.39 6.73
C LEU A 21 8.98 31.31 5.83
N LEU A 22 8.25 30.74 4.88
CA LEU A 22 7.19 31.43 4.15
C LEU A 22 5.87 30.83 4.63
N ALA A 23 5.09 31.68 5.30
CA ALA A 23 3.77 31.37 5.76
C ALA A 23 2.82 31.07 4.59
N ALA A 24 1.94 30.11 4.83
CA ALA A 24 0.63 29.92 4.21
C ALA A 24 0.56 29.95 2.68
N ASP A 25 0.70 28.77 2.08
CA ASP A 25 -0.32 28.27 1.16
C ASP A 25 -0.47 26.76 1.37
N GLY A 26 -1.71 26.30 1.42
CA GLY A 26 -2.14 24.96 1.85
C GLY A 26 -1.68 23.79 0.96
N GLN A 27 -0.39 23.65 0.72
CA GLN A 27 0.19 22.44 0.19
C GLN A 27 0.33 21.44 1.33
N ALA A 28 -0.74 20.67 1.55
CA ALA A 28 -0.68 19.46 2.33
C ALA A 28 0.54 18.66 1.86
N ILE A 29 1.48 18.44 2.78
CA ILE A 29 2.54 17.46 2.61
C ILE A 29 1.82 16.14 2.34
N ILE A 30 1.77 15.73 1.08
CA ILE A 30 1.11 14.50 0.68
C ILE A 30 2.00 13.35 1.14
N LEU A 31 1.73 12.86 2.36
CA LEU A 31 2.28 11.60 2.82
C LEU A 31 1.58 10.47 2.03
N PRO A 32 2.31 9.70 1.21
CA PRO A 32 1.73 8.58 0.48
C PRO A 32 1.13 7.57 1.48
N GLY A 33 -0.16 7.24 1.31
CA GLY A 33 -0.87 6.29 2.15
C GLY A 33 -1.66 6.85 3.33
N THR A 34 -1.81 8.18 3.43
CA THR A 34 -2.80 8.82 4.32
C THR A 34 -4.16 8.94 3.61
N ALA A 35 -5.26 8.94 4.35
CA ALA A 35 -6.64 8.96 3.84
C ALA A 35 -6.99 10.22 2.99
N ALA A 36 -6.07 11.17 2.83
CA ALA A 36 -6.27 12.42 2.12
C ALA A 36 -6.06 12.30 0.59
N THR A 37 -5.34 11.29 0.08
CA THR A 37 -5.12 11.13 -1.36
C THR A 37 -6.07 10.14 -2.04
N THR A 38 -6.65 10.55 -3.16
CA THR A 38 -7.48 9.68 -4.00
C THR A 38 -6.62 8.77 -4.89
N LEU A 39 -7.18 7.64 -5.33
CA LEU A 39 -6.45 6.69 -6.19
C LEU A 39 -6.05 7.36 -7.52
N ALA A 40 -6.91 8.24 -8.03
CA ALA A 40 -6.64 9.02 -9.23
C ALA A 40 -5.43 9.96 -9.05
N GLN A 41 -5.30 10.61 -7.89
CA GLN A 41 -4.14 11.45 -7.57
C GLN A 41 -2.85 10.62 -7.49
N GLU A 42 -2.88 9.45 -6.84
CA GLU A 42 -1.71 8.55 -6.76
C GLU A 42 -1.31 8.02 -8.15
N GLN A 43 -2.28 7.70 -9.01
CA GLN A 43 -2.02 7.30 -10.40
C GLN A 43 -1.44 8.44 -11.24
N ALA A 44 -1.94 9.67 -11.06
CA ALA A 44 -1.40 10.85 -11.72
C ALA A 44 0.05 11.12 -11.27
N ALA A 45 0.33 11.00 -9.96
CA ALA A 45 1.68 11.11 -9.42
C ALA A 45 2.62 10.03 -9.98
N LEU A 46 2.17 8.78 -10.07
CA LEU A 46 2.94 7.71 -10.71
C LEU A 46 3.23 8.02 -12.19
N LYS A 47 2.25 8.54 -12.93
CA LYS A 47 2.45 8.93 -14.33
C LYS A 47 3.47 10.08 -14.46
N ALA A 48 3.44 11.04 -13.54
CA ALA A 48 4.42 12.12 -13.51
C ALA A 48 5.83 11.59 -13.19
N ALA A 49 5.97 10.77 -12.15
CA ALA A 49 7.25 10.17 -11.76
C ALA A 49 7.86 9.31 -12.87
N ARG A 50 7.03 8.55 -13.61
CA ARG A 50 7.49 7.79 -14.78
C ARG A 50 8.06 8.67 -15.88
N ARG A 51 7.36 9.76 -16.22
CA ARG A 51 7.87 10.71 -17.24
C ARG A 51 9.21 11.31 -16.81
N GLN A 52 9.35 11.68 -15.54
CA GLN A 52 10.60 12.20 -14.99
C GLN A 52 11.74 11.17 -15.05
N SER A 53 11.45 9.90 -14.75
CA SER A 53 12.38 8.77 -14.89
C SER A 53 12.83 8.59 -16.35
N ASP A 54 11.90 8.62 -17.30
CA ASP A 54 12.20 8.52 -18.74
C ASP A 54 13.08 9.69 -19.21
N GLU A 55 12.75 10.92 -18.82
CA GLU A 55 13.55 12.12 -19.14
C GLU A 55 14.95 12.08 -18.52
N ALA A 56 15.07 11.58 -17.28
CA ALA A 56 16.37 11.40 -16.63
C ALA A 56 17.22 10.34 -17.32
N ARG A 57 16.59 9.25 -17.78
CA ARG A 57 17.24 8.18 -18.54
C ARG A 57 17.78 8.68 -19.89
N ASP A 58 17.00 9.47 -20.61
CA ASP A 58 17.43 10.05 -21.88
C ASP A 58 18.62 11.01 -21.70
N ARG A 59 18.60 11.85 -20.66
CA ARG A 59 19.71 12.75 -20.33
C ARG A 59 20.97 11.98 -19.94
N SER A 60 20.83 10.95 -19.11
CA SER A 60 21.91 10.04 -18.70
C SER A 60 22.57 9.40 -19.91
N ALA A 61 21.77 8.83 -20.83
CA ALA A 61 22.27 8.22 -22.07
C ALA A 61 23.04 9.21 -22.97
N ARG A 62 22.53 10.44 -23.12
CA ARG A 62 23.21 11.48 -23.91
C ARG A 62 24.56 11.87 -23.31
N LEU A 63 24.63 12.03 -21.98
CA LEU A 63 25.87 12.39 -21.30
C LEU A 63 26.90 11.26 -21.35
N GLU A 64 26.45 10.00 -21.26
CA GLU A 64 27.32 8.83 -21.39
C GLU A 64 27.90 8.71 -22.81
N GLN A 65 27.11 8.98 -23.85
CA GLN A 65 27.61 9.08 -25.23
C GLN A 65 28.63 10.21 -25.40
N GLN A 66 28.36 11.39 -24.84
CA GLN A 66 29.27 12.54 -24.90
C GLN A 66 30.60 12.27 -24.18
N ALA A 67 30.56 11.51 -23.08
CA ALA A 67 31.75 11.07 -22.36
C ALA A 67 32.57 10.05 -23.17
N GLY A 68 31.90 9.14 -23.89
CA GLY A 68 32.55 8.19 -24.79
C GLY A 68 33.21 8.84 -26.02
N ALA A 69 32.66 9.96 -26.50
CA ALA A 69 33.16 10.68 -27.67
C ALA A 69 34.29 11.69 -27.37
N ALA A 70 34.63 11.92 -26.10
CA ALA A 70 35.70 12.85 -25.71
C ALA A 70 37.09 12.32 -26.12
N ARG A 71 37.96 13.21 -26.61
CA ARG A 71 39.30 12.88 -27.12
C ARG A 71 40.46 13.29 -26.21
N ASP A 72 40.20 14.23 -25.30
CA ASP A 72 41.17 14.71 -24.31
C ASP A 72 40.85 14.09 -22.95
N ASP A 73 41.86 13.64 -22.22
CA ASP A 73 41.75 13.00 -20.91
C ASP A 73 41.07 13.91 -19.88
N ALA A 74 41.40 15.21 -19.87
CA ALA A 74 40.79 16.16 -18.94
C ALA A 74 39.30 16.37 -19.23
N GLU A 75 38.95 16.45 -20.52
CA GLU A 75 37.56 16.56 -20.96
C GLU A 75 36.79 15.27 -20.72
N GLN A 76 37.41 14.12 -20.96
CA GLN A 76 36.83 12.80 -20.72
C GLN A 76 36.52 12.60 -19.23
N ALA A 77 37.43 12.99 -18.33
CA ALA A 77 37.20 12.93 -16.88
C ALA A 77 36.00 13.79 -16.46
N ARG A 78 35.92 15.04 -16.95
CA ARG A 78 34.79 15.94 -16.66
C ARG A 78 33.46 15.39 -17.16
N ARG A 79 33.42 14.86 -18.39
CA ARG A 79 32.20 14.29 -18.96
C ARG A 79 31.78 12.98 -18.29
N ARG A 80 32.74 12.13 -17.90
CA ARG A 80 32.45 10.93 -17.11
C ARG A 80 31.85 11.28 -15.74
N ALA A 81 32.36 12.31 -15.09
CA ALA A 81 31.77 12.80 -13.84
C ALA A 81 30.33 13.30 -14.04
N ALA A 82 30.07 14.05 -15.12
CA ALA A 82 28.72 14.50 -15.47
C ALA A 82 27.77 13.33 -15.80
N ALA A 83 28.25 12.32 -16.54
CA ALA A 83 27.48 11.12 -16.85
C ALA A 83 27.16 10.32 -15.59
N LEU A 84 28.12 10.18 -14.65
CA LEU A 84 27.87 9.53 -13.37
C LEU A 84 26.81 10.27 -12.55
N ALA A 85 26.90 11.60 -12.45
CA ALA A 85 25.89 12.40 -11.76
C ALA A 85 24.49 12.22 -12.40
N ALA A 86 24.41 12.19 -13.72
CA ALA A 86 23.14 11.95 -14.42
C ALA A 86 22.60 10.52 -14.20
N ARG A 87 23.47 9.51 -14.09
CA ARG A 87 23.07 8.14 -13.74
C ARG A 87 22.53 8.04 -12.30
N ILE A 88 23.10 8.81 -11.36
CA ILE A 88 22.56 8.90 -10.00
C ILE A 88 21.16 9.52 -10.04
N GLN A 89 20.98 10.65 -10.74
CA GLN A 89 19.67 11.30 -10.90
C GLN A 89 18.64 10.40 -11.58
N GLN A 90 19.05 9.61 -12.57
CA GLN A 90 18.20 8.59 -13.18
C GLN A 90 17.76 7.55 -12.15
N ALA A 91 18.68 7.01 -11.36
CA ALA A 91 18.36 6.01 -10.34
C ALA A 91 17.42 6.57 -9.26
N GLU A 92 17.60 7.83 -8.87
CA GLU A 92 16.70 8.53 -7.93
C GLU A 92 15.28 8.64 -8.51
N ALA A 93 15.15 9.08 -9.77
CA ALA A 93 13.84 9.16 -10.44
C ALA A 93 13.18 7.78 -10.61
N ASP A 94 13.96 6.74 -10.90
CA ASP A 94 13.48 5.36 -10.97
C ASP A 94 12.96 4.88 -9.60
N ILE A 95 13.65 5.22 -8.51
CA ILE A 95 13.23 4.94 -7.14
C ILE A 95 11.91 5.67 -6.82
N GLU A 96 11.78 6.95 -7.15
CA GLU A 96 10.54 7.71 -6.94
C GLU A 96 9.35 7.07 -7.68
N ALA A 97 9.54 6.67 -8.94
CA ALA A 97 8.51 5.97 -9.71
C ALA A 97 8.14 4.61 -9.09
N ALA A 98 9.12 3.87 -8.57
CA ALA A 98 8.89 2.60 -7.88
C ALA A 98 8.12 2.80 -6.55
N GLN A 99 8.48 3.81 -5.77
CA GLN A 99 7.79 4.15 -4.52
C GLN A 99 6.33 4.53 -4.77
N ALA A 100 6.06 5.35 -5.80
CA ALA A 100 4.68 5.68 -6.19
C ALA A 100 3.86 4.43 -6.55
N ARG A 101 4.48 3.45 -7.22
CA ARG A 101 3.83 2.16 -7.54
C ARG A 101 3.55 1.34 -6.28
N ILE A 102 4.50 1.28 -5.34
CA ILE A 102 4.33 0.57 -4.06
C ILE A 102 3.17 1.18 -3.26
N ALA A 103 3.05 2.51 -3.22
CA ALA A 103 1.96 3.20 -2.52
C ALA A 103 0.57 2.77 -3.04
N ILE A 104 0.41 2.69 -4.36
CA ILE A 104 -0.84 2.22 -4.99
C ILE A 104 -1.12 0.76 -4.61
N ILE A 105 -0.12 -0.12 -4.68
CA ILE A 105 -0.27 -1.54 -4.33
C ILE A 105 -0.67 -1.69 -2.85
N ALA A 106 0.01 -0.98 -1.95
CA ALA A 106 -0.27 -1.02 -0.52
C ALA A 106 -1.71 -0.56 -0.22
N ARG A 107 -2.21 0.45 -0.93
CA ARG A 107 -3.61 0.86 -0.84
C ARG A 107 -4.56 -0.23 -1.31
N MET A 108 -4.29 -0.88 -2.45
CA MET A 108 -5.12 -1.97 -2.96
C MET A 108 -5.16 -3.15 -1.98
N GLN A 109 -4.02 -3.48 -1.35
CA GLN A 109 -3.93 -4.50 -0.32
C GLN A 109 -4.76 -4.15 0.92
N ARG A 110 -4.69 -2.90 1.41
CA ARG A 110 -5.53 -2.45 2.53
C ARG A 110 -7.03 -2.56 2.22
N ALA A 111 -7.45 -2.08 1.05
CA ALA A 111 -8.84 -2.20 0.62
C ALA A 111 -9.29 -3.67 0.48
N GLN A 112 -8.38 -4.57 0.10
CA GLN A 112 -8.68 -6.00 0.05
C GLN A 112 -8.76 -6.63 1.44
N ALA A 113 -7.87 -6.25 2.36
CA ALA A 113 -7.90 -6.70 3.75
C ALA A 113 -9.20 -6.28 4.45
N GLU A 114 -9.67 -5.05 4.23
CA GLU A 114 -10.97 -4.57 4.75
C GLU A 114 -12.14 -5.40 4.21
N ARG A 115 -12.16 -5.68 2.89
CA ARG A 115 -13.18 -6.56 2.29
C ARG A 115 -13.15 -7.98 2.86
N LEU A 116 -11.97 -8.51 3.15
CA LEU A 116 -11.82 -9.82 3.77
C LEU A 116 -12.30 -9.82 5.22
N ALA A 117 -11.99 -8.77 5.98
CA ALA A 117 -12.44 -8.64 7.37
C ALA A 117 -13.98 -8.64 7.46
N VAL A 118 -14.67 -7.89 6.58
CA VAL A 118 -16.14 -7.89 6.49
C VAL A 118 -16.70 -9.29 6.21
N LYS A 119 -16.03 -10.08 5.34
CA LYS A 119 -16.45 -11.46 5.05
C LYS A 119 -16.15 -12.45 6.17
N GLN A 120 -15.14 -12.19 7.01
CA GLN A 120 -14.71 -13.08 8.09
C GLN A 120 -15.45 -12.83 9.41
N GLU A 121 -16.01 -11.63 9.60
CA GLU A 121 -16.77 -11.27 10.80
C GLU A 121 -17.92 -12.27 11.14
N PRO A 122 -18.73 -12.75 10.18
CA PRO A 122 -19.78 -13.74 10.46
C PRO A 122 -19.22 -15.08 10.95
N VAL A 123 -18.07 -15.51 10.42
CA VAL A 123 -17.41 -16.78 10.80
C VAL A 123 -16.87 -16.70 12.23
N VAL A 124 -16.25 -15.57 12.59
CA VAL A 124 -15.78 -15.33 13.97
C VAL A 124 -16.95 -15.27 14.94
N ARG A 125 -18.03 -14.55 14.61
CA ARG A 125 -19.26 -14.49 15.43
C ARG A 125 -19.90 -15.87 15.60
N LEU A 126 -19.94 -16.70 14.55
CA LEU A 126 -20.49 -18.05 14.65
C LEU A 126 -19.59 -18.96 15.50
N THR A 127 -18.27 -18.87 15.35
CA THR A 127 -17.33 -19.67 16.14
C THR A 127 -17.47 -19.31 17.62
N ALA A 128 -17.62 -18.03 17.95
CA ALA A 128 -17.92 -17.58 19.30
C ALA A 128 -19.29 -18.08 19.80
N ALA A 129 -20.34 -18.05 18.97
CA ALA A 129 -21.66 -18.58 19.32
C ALA A 129 -21.62 -20.11 19.58
N LEU A 130 -20.93 -20.87 18.73
CA LEU A 130 -20.74 -22.32 18.90
C LEU A 130 -19.90 -22.64 20.14
N GLN A 131 -18.84 -21.88 20.42
CA GLN A 131 -18.06 -22.02 21.66
C GLN A 131 -18.89 -21.67 22.90
N MET A 132 -19.75 -20.66 22.83
CA MET A 132 -20.67 -20.31 23.92
C MET A 132 -21.69 -21.41 24.17
N MET A 133 -22.24 -22.03 23.12
CA MET A 133 -23.12 -23.19 23.23
C MET A 133 -22.41 -24.43 23.80
N ALA A 134 -21.14 -24.63 23.45
CA ALA A 134 -20.34 -25.74 23.98
C ALA A 134 -19.96 -25.54 25.46
N ARG A 135 -19.71 -24.30 25.90
CA ARG A 135 -19.34 -23.96 27.29
C ARG A 135 -20.54 -23.80 28.24
N ARG A 136 -21.69 -23.40 27.72
CA ARG A 136 -22.98 -23.40 28.42
C ARG A 136 -23.94 -24.26 27.60
N PRO A 137 -23.97 -25.59 27.83
CA PRO A 137 -25.00 -26.40 27.21
C PRO A 137 -26.34 -25.89 27.76
N LEU A 138 -27.10 -25.17 26.93
CA LEU A 138 -28.52 -24.91 27.19
C LEU A 138 -29.28 -26.23 27.37
N ALA A 139 -28.69 -27.36 26.95
CA ALA A 139 -29.14 -28.71 27.29
C ALA A 139 -29.17 -29.01 28.80
N LEU A 140 -28.41 -28.32 29.65
CA LEU A 140 -28.56 -28.45 31.11
C LEU A 140 -29.84 -27.79 31.64
N ALA A 141 -30.47 -26.88 30.88
CA ALA A 141 -31.82 -26.39 31.19
C ALA A 141 -32.92 -27.36 30.73
N LEU A 142 -32.60 -28.36 29.91
CA LEU A 142 -33.55 -29.39 29.46
C LEU A 142 -33.64 -30.59 30.42
N VAL A 143 -32.79 -30.66 31.45
CA VAL A 143 -32.72 -31.80 32.40
C VAL A 143 -33.80 -31.71 33.50
N GLN A 144 -34.59 -30.64 33.56
CA GLN A 144 -35.84 -30.65 34.34
C GLN A 144 -37.03 -30.10 33.53
N PRO A 145 -37.72 -30.94 32.75
CA PRO A 145 -39.07 -30.61 32.31
C PRO A 145 -39.99 -30.59 33.55
N GLY A 146 -40.45 -29.40 33.94
CA GLY A 146 -41.41 -29.21 35.02
C GLY A 146 -42.85 -29.62 34.68
N SER A 147 -43.18 -29.89 33.41
CA SER A 147 -44.52 -30.35 33.00
C SER A 147 -44.57 -30.86 31.55
N VAL A 148 -45.60 -31.64 31.20
CA VAL A 148 -45.88 -32.12 29.82
C VAL A 148 -46.18 -30.95 28.87
N THR A 149 -46.79 -29.87 29.38
CA THR A 149 -47.11 -28.66 28.62
C THR A 149 -45.84 -27.94 28.14
N ASP A 150 -44.79 -27.89 28.97
CA ASP A 150 -43.51 -27.30 28.59
C ASP A 150 -42.80 -28.08 27.49
N ALA A 151 -42.93 -29.41 27.47
CA ALA A 151 -42.37 -30.26 26.42
C ALA A 151 -43.03 -30.00 25.06
N VAL A 152 -44.35 -29.77 25.02
CA VAL A 152 -45.08 -29.43 23.79
C VAL A 152 -44.70 -28.03 23.31
N HIS A 153 -44.61 -27.06 24.21
CA HIS A 153 -44.22 -25.69 23.88
C HIS A 153 -42.78 -25.62 23.36
N MET A 154 -41.84 -26.34 23.98
CA MET A 154 -40.47 -26.46 23.48
C MET A 154 -40.39 -27.17 22.13
N ARG A 155 -41.19 -28.21 21.89
CA ARG A 155 -41.23 -28.88 20.59
C ARG A 155 -41.74 -27.95 19.48
N ALA A 156 -42.71 -27.10 19.79
CA ALA A 156 -43.22 -26.09 18.85
C ALA A 156 -42.16 -25.03 18.53
N VAL A 157 -41.47 -24.50 19.55
CA VAL A 157 -40.40 -23.51 19.37
C VAL A 157 -39.22 -24.10 18.61
N LEU A 158 -38.76 -25.30 18.97
CA LEU A 158 -37.67 -25.98 18.26
C LEU A 158 -38.05 -26.30 16.82
N GLY A 159 -39.29 -26.70 16.56
CA GLY A 159 -39.80 -26.94 15.19
C GLY A 159 -39.75 -25.72 14.29
N GLN A 160 -39.83 -24.51 14.87
CA GLN A 160 -39.78 -23.25 14.12
C GLN A 160 -38.35 -22.70 13.96
N VAL A 161 -37.46 -22.95 14.94
CA VAL A 161 -36.09 -22.42 14.94
C VAL A 161 -35.10 -23.33 14.20
N LEU A 162 -35.26 -24.65 14.27
CA LEU A 162 -34.35 -25.61 13.61
C LEU A 162 -34.18 -25.37 12.10
N PRO A 163 -35.26 -25.13 11.31
CA PRO A 163 -35.14 -24.91 9.87
C PRO A 163 -34.32 -23.66 9.53
N VAL A 164 -34.47 -22.60 10.32
CA VAL A 164 -33.72 -21.34 10.14
C VAL A 164 -32.24 -21.54 10.42
N ILE A 165 -31.91 -22.31 11.46
CA ILE A 165 -30.52 -22.68 11.77
C ILE A 165 -29.93 -23.52 10.63
N GLN A 166 -30.66 -24.52 10.12
CA GLN A 166 -30.21 -25.38 9.02
C GLN A 166 -29.96 -24.57 7.74
N GLN A 167 -30.88 -23.68 7.38
CA GLN A 167 -30.74 -22.80 6.21
C GLN A 167 -29.52 -21.89 6.31
N ARG A 168 -29.31 -21.26 7.49
CA ARG A 168 -28.14 -20.39 7.74
C ARG A 168 -26.84 -21.19 7.70
N THR A 169 -26.85 -22.41 8.23
CA THR A 169 -25.69 -23.32 8.21
C THR A 169 -25.35 -23.79 6.80
N ALA A 170 -26.35 -24.09 5.97
CA ALA A 170 -26.16 -24.50 4.59
C ALA A 170 -25.57 -23.37 3.72
N ARG A 171 -26.12 -22.14 3.85
CA ARG A 171 -25.58 -20.96 3.18
C ARG A 171 -24.10 -20.72 3.54
N LEU A 172 -23.78 -20.82 4.83
CA LEU A 172 -22.40 -20.60 5.28
C LEU A 172 -21.44 -21.70 4.82
N ARG A 173 -21.87 -22.97 4.75
CA ARG A 173 -21.05 -24.04 4.15
C ARG A 173 -20.71 -23.73 2.69
N ALA A 174 -21.68 -23.29 1.90
CA ALA A 174 -21.45 -22.89 0.52
C ALA A 174 -20.45 -21.71 0.42
N GLU A 175 -20.52 -20.73 1.33
CA GLU A 175 -19.56 -19.62 1.41
C GLU A 175 -18.14 -20.08 1.81
N LEU A 176 -18.02 -21.06 2.72
CA LEU A 176 -16.75 -21.65 3.13
C LEU A 176 -16.11 -22.48 2.01
N ASP A 177 -16.90 -23.24 1.27
CA ASP A 177 -16.41 -24.02 0.13
C ASP A 177 -15.94 -23.10 -0.99
N ALA A 178 -16.69 -22.03 -1.28
CA ALA A 178 -16.26 -20.99 -2.21
C ALA A 178 -14.96 -20.29 -1.75
N SER A 179 -14.80 -20.04 -0.44
CA SER A 179 -13.55 -19.47 0.11
C SER A 179 -12.37 -20.43 0.03
N ARG A 180 -12.58 -21.74 0.12
CA ARG A 180 -11.51 -22.76 -0.03
C ARG A 180 -11.04 -22.87 -1.48
N ALA A 181 -11.95 -22.69 -2.44
CA ALA A 181 -11.61 -22.71 -3.87
C ALA A 181 -10.80 -21.48 -4.33
N LEU A 182 -10.78 -20.40 -3.53
CA LEU A 182 -10.04 -19.16 -3.80
C LEU A 182 -8.66 -19.09 -3.12
N ARG A 183 -8.30 -20.11 -2.33
CA ARG A 183 -6.97 -20.28 -1.70
C ARG A 183 -6.10 -21.17 -2.55
#